data_AF-A0A133P0S6-F1
#
_entry.id   AF-A0A133P0S6-F1
#
_cell.length_a   1.000
_cell.length_b   1.000
_cell.length_c   1.000
_cell.angle_alpha   90.00
_cell.angle_beta   90.00
_cell.angle_gamma   90.00
#
_symmetry.space_group_name_H-M   'P 1'
#
loop_
_entity.id
_entity.type
_entity.pdbx_description
1 polymer ?
#
loop_
_entity_poly.entity_id
_entity_poly.type
_entity_poly.pdbx_seq_one_letter_code
_entity_poly.pdbx_strand_id
1 'polypeptide(L)'
;MVIKKIETRDYLRKFITRANKEAGVKFNSSKLNSKEECEEYLLNLIKNLRHKKQDNKAYVKEIESLKEEIEILNNNLLAKNKEKANLKDKFEKLEAERIFYITQAKEAGEKREKAEKEKEYYRNNALYWNESFYDTDNKLTRAENLNFFFGVLMFIEAISIAMLLWK
;
A
#
# COMPACT_ATOMS: atom_id res chain seq x y z
N MET A 1 -22.88 -9.86 85.85
CA MET A 1 -21.78 -9.64 84.90
C MET A 1 -21.49 -8.13 84.86
N VAL A 2 -20.41 -7.66 85.47
CA VAL A 2 -20.10 -6.22 85.53
C VAL A 2 -19.39 -5.83 84.22
N ILE A 3 -20.08 -5.09 83.35
CA ILE A 3 -19.45 -4.48 82.18
C ILE A 3 -18.57 -3.34 82.70
N LYS A 4 -17.26 -3.59 82.87
CA LYS A 4 -16.29 -2.53 83.14
C LYS A 4 -16.34 -1.55 81.96
N LYS A 5 -16.89 -0.36 82.18
CA LYS A 5 -16.79 0.74 81.22
C LYS A 5 -15.29 0.98 80.96
N ILE A 6 -14.86 0.78 79.72
CA ILE A 6 -13.49 1.07 79.31
C ILE A 6 -13.33 2.59 79.39
N GLU A 7 -12.40 3.05 80.20
CA GLU A 7 -12.02 4.46 80.22
C GLU A 7 -11.39 4.83 78.87
N THR A 8 -11.76 5.97 78.31
CA THR A 8 -11.28 6.44 76.99
C THR A 8 -9.74 6.43 76.88
N ARG A 9 -9.04 6.68 77.99
CA ARG A 9 -7.58 6.53 78.10
C ARG A 9 -7.11 5.13 77.71
N ASP A 10 -7.73 4.08 78.25
CA ASP A 10 -7.29 2.70 78.03
C ASP A 10 -7.58 2.23 76.60
N TYR A 11 -8.63 2.79 75.96
CA TYR A 11 -8.85 2.64 74.52
C TYR A 11 -7.72 3.28 73.70
N LEU A 12 -7.37 4.54 74.00
CA LEU A 12 -6.31 5.25 73.31
C LEU A 12 -4.94 4.59 73.50
N ARG A 13 -4.63 4.08 74.70
CA ARG A 13 -3.40 3.31 74.95
C ARG A 13 -3.30 2.07 74.06
N LYS A 14 -4.39 1.32 73.90
CA LYS A 14 -4.44 0.16 72.99
C LYS A 14 -4.23 0.56 71.53
N PHE A 15 -4.82 1.67 71.11
CA PHE A 15 -4.65 2.20 69.76
C PHE A 15 -3.19 2.62 69.51
N ILE A 16 -2.58 3.34 70.45
CA ILE A 16 -1.17 3.75 70.40
C ILE A 16 -0.25 2.53 70.25
N THR A 17 -0.49 1.45 70.98
CA THR A 17 0.33 0.23 70.87
C THR A 17 0.30 -0.35 69.45
N ARG A 18 -0.86 -0.34 68.79
CA ARG A 18 -0.99 -0.82 67.39
C ARG A 18 -0.30 0.13 66.42
N ALA A 19 -0.58 1.43 66.53
CA ALA A 19 0.03 2.46 65.70
C ALA A 19 1.57 2.45 65.81
N ASN A 20 2.12 2.24 67.01
CA ASN A 20 3.56 2.12 67.24
C ASN A 20 4.18 0.90 66.56
N LYS A 21 3.46 -0.23 66.52
CA LYS A 21 3.91 -1.44 65.84
C LYS A 21 4.00 -1.22 64.32
N GLU A 22 3.00 -0.56 63.74
CA GLU A 22 2.97 -0.22 62.31
C GLU A 22 4.02 0.86 61.96
N ALA A 23 4.22 1.82 62.86
CA ALA A 23 5.20 2.90 62.72
C ALA A 23 6.67 2.47 63.00
N GLY A 24 6.88 1.27 63.55
CA GLY A 24 8.20 0.79 63.98
C GLY A 24 8.78 1.52 65.20
N VAL A 25 7.92 2.11 66.05
CA VAL A 25 8.31 2.91 67.23
C VAL A 25 8.28 2.05 68.50
N LYS A 26 9.35 2.05 69.29
CA LYS A 26 9.43 1.33 70.58
C LYS A 26 9.03 2.24 71.73
N PHE A 27 7.72 2.48 71.90
CA PHE A 27 7.18 3.25 73.02
C PHE A 27 6.07 2.47 73.74
N ASN A 28 6.14 2.42 75.07
CA ASN A 28 5.16 1.76 75.92
C ASN A 28 4.02 2.72 76.28
N SER A 29 2.82 2.46 75.76
CA SER A 29 1.62 3.27 75.99
C SER A 29 1.13 3.28 77.44
N SER A 30 1.56 2.32 78.27
CA SER A 30 1.20 2.31 79.70
C SER A 30 1.78 3.49 80.49
N LYS A 31 2.74 4.23 79.92
CA LYS A 31 3.35 5.43 80.51
C LYS A 31 2.45 6.67 80.45
N LEU A 32 1.40 6.66 79.64
CA LEU A 32 0.52 7.82 79.41
C LEU A 32 -0.66 7.77 80.36
N ASN A 33 -0.75 8.64 81.35
CA ASN A 33 -1.66 8.51 82.50
C ASN A 33 -3.02 9.19 82.32
N SER A 34 -3.15 10.08 81.35
CA SER A 34 -4.39 10.80 81.02
C SER A 34 -4.83 10.55 79.57
N LYS A 35 -6.05 11.00 79.25
CA LYS A 35 -6.57 10.98 77.88
C LYS A 35 -5.78 11.96 77.01
N GLU A 36 -5.51 13.14 77.54
CA GLU A 36 -4.84 14.26 76.88
C GLU A 36 -3.41 13.88 76.46
N GLU A 37 -2.67 13.20 77.34
CA GLU A 37 -1.33 12.67 77.04
C GLU A 37 -1.36 11.66 75.87
N CYS A 38 -2.42 10.85 75.78
CA CYS A 38 -2.59 9.90 74.68
C CYS A 38 -2.90 10.61 73.36
N GLU A 39 -3.74 11.65 73.38
CA GLU A 39 -4.07 12.44 72.20
C GLU A 39 -2.86 13.22 71.68
N GLU A 40 -2.09 13.83 72.58
CA GLU A 40 -0.87 14.57 72.22
C GLU A 40 0.21 13.65 71.64
N TYR A 41 0.38 12.45 72.21
CA TYR A 41 1.28 11.44 71.67
C TYR A 41 0.90 11.04 70.23
N LEU A 42 -0.38 10.73 70.00
CA LEU A 42 -0.86 10.35 68.67
C LEU A 42 -0.67 11.48 67.66
N LEU A 43 -0.95 12.72 68.06
CA LEU A 43 -0.80 13.88 67.20
C LEU A 43 0.67 14.11 66.79
N ASN A 44 1.61 13.91 67.72
CA ASN A 44 3.03 13.97 67.43
C ASN A 44 3.52 12.78 66.59
N LEU A 45 3.02 11.58 66.85
CA LEU A 45 3.31 10.39 66.05
C LEU A 45 2.87 10.61 64.58
N ILE A 46 1.66 11.11 64.37
CA ILE A 46 1.12 11.40 63.03
C ILE A 46 1.97 12.47 62.32
N LYS A 47 2.35 13.56 63.00
CA LYS A 47 3.25 14.58 62.45
C LYS A 47 4.58 13.97 62.00
N ASN A 48 5.20 13.16 62.87
CA ASN A 48 6.49 12.52 62.57
C ASN A 48 6.39 11.54 61.40
N LEU A 49 5.29 10.78 61.31
CA LEU A 49 5.05 9.84 60.21
C LEU A 49 4.76 10.55 58.89
N ARG A 50 4.00 11.65 58.91
CA ARG A 50 3.74 12.50 57.74
C ARG A 50 5.03 13.10 57.16
N HIS A 51 6.01 13.39 58.00
CA HIS A 51 7.30 13.96 57.60
C HIS A 51 8.39 12.90 57.34
N LYS A 52 8.12 11.62 57.57
CA LYS A 52 9.05 10.55 57.24
C LYS A 52 9.01 10.32 55.72
N LYS A 53 10.16 10.52 55.06
CA LYS A 53 10.31 10.31 53.62
C LYS A 53 9.89 8.86 53.31
N GLN A 54 8.82 8.67 52.54
CA GLN A 54 8.47 7.36 52.01
C GLN A 54 9.61 6.93 51.08
N ASP A 55 10.22 5.78 51.38
CA ASP A 55 11.38 5.28 50.63
C ASP A 55 10.89 4.67 49.31
N ASN A 56 10.43 5.54 48.39
CA ASN A 56 9.85 5.17 47.08
C ASN A 56 10.91 4.69 46.07
N LYS A 57 12.10 4.30 46.54
CA LYS A 57 13.25 3.92 45.72
C LYS A 57 12.94 2.74 44.79
N ALA A 58 12.10 1.80 45.23
CA ALA A 58 11.65 0.69 44.40
C ALA A 58 10.78 1.18 43.23
N TYR A 59 9.78 2.03 43.52
CA TYR A 59 8.91 2.62 42.50
C TYR A 59 9.66 3.51 41.51
N VAL A 60 10.66 4.27 41.98
CA VAL A 60 11.49 5.10 41.08
C VAL A 60 12.27 4.25 40.09
N LYS A 61 12.86 3.13 40.55
CA LYS A 61 13.57 2.19 39.66
C LYS A 61 12.65 1.55 38.64
N GLU A 62 11.45 1.18 39.07
CA GLU A 62 10.44 0.60 38.17
C GLU A 62 9.99 1.62 37.11
N ILE A 63 9.79 2.88 37.51
CA ILE A 63 9.47 3.97 36.58
C ILE A 63 10.62 4.23 35.59
N GLU A 64 11.88 4.18 36.03
CA GLU A 64 13.04 4.32 35.13
C GLU A 64 13.11 3.16 34.12
N SER A 65 12.96 1.91 34.57
CA SER A 65 12.90 0.73 33.69
C SER A 65 11.79 0.84 32.65
N LEU A 66 10.58 1.24 33.09
CA LEU A 66 9.44 1.41 32.19
C LEU A 66 9.67 2.53 31.16
N LYS A 67 10.38 3.60 31.53
CA LYS A 67 10.74 4.67 30.58
C LYS A 67 11.70 4.16 29.50
N GLU A 68 12.71 3.39 29.89
CA GLU A 68 13.65 2.78 28.94
C GLU A 68 12.92 1.84 27.96
N GLU A 69 12.01 1.00 28.47
CA GLU A 69 11.20 0.11 27.62
C GLU A 69 10.32 0.89 26.64
N ILE A 70 9.67 1.97 27.09
CA ILE A 70 8.86 2.84 26.22
C ILE A 70 9.72 3.52 25.15
N GLU A 71 10.93 3.95 25.50
CA GLU A 71 11.85 4.58 24.55
C GLU A 71 12.30 3.61 23.46
N ILE A 72 12.68 2.39 23.84
CA ILE A 72 13.03 1.32 22.90
C ILE A 72 11.83 1.01 21.98
N LEU A 73 10.63 0.91 22.55
CA LEU A 73 9.42 0.63 21.79
C LEU A 73 9.12 1.74 20.76
N ASN A 74 9.25 3.01 21.16
CA ASN A 74 9.06 4.15 20.28
C ASN A 74 10.08 4.20 19.14
N ASN A 75 11.36 3.96 19.43
CA ASN A 75 12.40 3.93 18.41
C ASN A 75 12.16 2.81 17.39
N ASN A 76 11.75 1.63 17.85
CA ASN A 76 11.39 0.51 16.98
C ASN A 76 10.16 0.83 16.10
N LEU A 77 9.14 1.47 16.66
CA LEU A 77 7.96 1.90 15.91
C LEU A 77 8.34 2.92 14.83
N LEU A 78 9.22 3.88 15.16
CA LEU A 78 9.70 4.90 14.23
C LEU A 78 10.51 4.29 13.08
N ALA A 79 11.36 3.30 13.37
CA ALA A 79 12.09 2.55 12.35
C ALA A 79 11.15 1.78 11.41
N LYS A 80 10.17 1.04 11.95
CA LYS A 80 9.16 0.32 11.15
C LYS A 80 8.33 1.25 10.27
N ASN A 81 7.96 2.42 10.78
CA ASN A 81 7.19 3.40 10.01
C ASN A 81 8.00 3.97 8.83
N LYS A 82 9.29 4.25 9.03
CA LYS A 82 10.19 4.66 7.93
C LYS A 82 10.33 3.57 6.86
N GLU A 83 10.50 2.32 7.28
CA GLU A 83 10.57 1.18 6.36
C GLU A 83 9.29 1.03 5.54
N LYS A 84 8.12 1.14 6.19
CA LYS A 84 6.82 1.11 5.52
C LYS A 84 6.66 2.24 4.50
N ALA A 85 7.10 3.46 4.82
CA ALA A 85 7.05 4.58 3.90
C ALA A 85 7.95 4.32 2.66
N ASN A 86 9.19 3.87 2.88
CA ASN A 86 10.11 3.53 1.80
C ASN A 86 9.57 2.40 0.89
N LEU A 87 8.88 1.41 1.47
CA LEU A 87 8.24 0.33 0.71
C LEU A 87 7.08 0.85 -0.14
N LYS A 88 6.30 1.78 0.41
CA LYS A 88 5.18 2.42 -0.32
C LYS A 88 5.69 3.18 -1.54
N ASP A 89 6.72 4.01 -1.39
CA ASP A 89 7.31 4.77 -2.50
C ASP A 89 7.87 3.84 -3.60
N LYS A 90 8.53 2.73 -3.20
CA LYS A 90 9.01 1.72 -4.15
C LYS A 90 7.87 1.05 -4.90
N PHE A 91 6.76 0.75 -4.23
CA PHE A 91 5.60 0.14 -4.86
C PHE A 91 4.95 1.09 -5.87
N GLU A 92 4.72 2.34 -5.49
CA GLU A 92 4.16 3.35 -6.40
C GLU A 92 5.04 3.56 -7.64
N LYS A 93 6.36 3.58 -7.48
CA LYS A 93 7.29 3.65 -8.61
C LYS A 93 7.19 2.42 -9.53
N LEU A 94 7.15 1.22 -8.97
CA LEU A 94 7.01 -0.02 -9.75
C LEU A 94 5.66 -0.09 -10.48
N GLU A 95 4.58 0.38 -9.85
CA GLU A 95 3.27 0.43 -10.47
C GLU A 95 3.23 1.40 -11.65
N ALA A 96 3.86 2.58 -11.51
CA ALA A 96 4.02 3.54 -12.59
C ALA A 96 4.83 2.97 -13.77
N GLU A 97 5.97 2.30 -13.48
CA GLU A 97 6.77 1.63 -14.51
C GLU A 97 5.99 0.53 -15.22
N ARG A 98 5.24 -0.29 -14.47
CA ARG A 98 4.38 -1.34 -15.04
C ARG A 98 3.33 -0.76 -15.99
N ILE A 99 2.62 0.29 -15.57
CA ILE A 99 1.61 0.96 -16.40
C ILE A 99 2.25 1.55 -17.66
N PHE A 100 3.43 2.15 -17.53
CA PHE A 100 4.16 2.70 -18.66
C PHE A 100 4.49 1.63 -19.73
N TYR A 101 5.06 0.49 -19.33
CA TYR A 101 5.39 -0.59 -20.27
C TYR A 101 4.15 -1.22 -20.91
N ILE A 102 3.07 -1.40 -20.14
CA ILE A 102 1.79 -1.88 -20.68
C ILE A 102 1.26 -0.92 -21.77
N THR A 103 1.36 0.38 -21.51
CA THR A 103 0.89 1.41 -22.45
C THR A 103 1.73 1.39 -23.72
N GLN A 104 3.07 1.35 -23.62
CA GLN A 104 3.94 1.23 -24.79
C GLN A 104 3.67 -0.02 -25.61
N ALA A 105 3.48 -1.16 -24.96
CA ALA A 105 3.17 -2.42 -25.64
C ALA A 105 1.84 -2.33 -26.39
N LYS A 106 0.82 -1.71 -25.78
CA LYS A 106 -0.48 -1.48 -26.42
C LYS A 106 -0.37 -0.57 -27.63
N GLU A 107 0.30 0.58 -27.49
CA GLU A 107 0.51 1.53 -28.61
C GLU A 107 1.31 0.90 -29.75
N ALA A 108 2.34 0.10 -29.44
CA ALA A 108 3.10 -0.62 -30.44
C ALA A 108 2.24 -1.68 -31.17
N GLY A 109 1.36 -2.36 -30.45
CA GLY A 109 0.38 -3.29 -31.02
C GLY A 109 -0.58 -2.58 -31.98
N GLU A 110 -1.18 -1.47 -31.56
CA GLU A 110 -2.09 -0.67 -32.40
C GLU A 110 -1.41 -0.11 -33.65
N LYS A 111 -0.14 0.33 -33.54
CA LYS A 111 0.65 0.78 -34.69
C LYS A 111 0.93 -0.36 -35.68
N ARG A 112 1.25 -1.55 -35.19
CA ARG A 112 1.46 -2.74 -36.03
C ARG A 112 0.18 -3.13 -36.77
N GLU A 113 -0.96 -3.17 -36.06
CA GLU A 113 -2.25 -3.51 -36.67
C GLU A 113 -2.63 -2.52 -37.79
N LYS A 114 -2.43 -1.21 -37.57
CA LYS A 114 -2.65 -0.19 -38.60
C LYS A 114 -1.73 -0.40 -39.81
N ALA A 115 -0.44 -0.62 -39.58
CA ALA A 115 0.52 -0.86 -40.65
C ALA A 115 0.22 -2.14 -41.44
N GLU A 116 -0.26 -3.20 -40.78
CA GLU A 116 -0.68 -4.44 -41.44
C GLU A 116 -1.91 -4.21 -42.31
N LYS A 117 -2.94 -3.51 -41.81
CA LYS A 117 -4.13 -3.15 -42.60
C LYS A 117 -3.78 -2.30 -43.82
N GLU A 118 -2.89 -1.32 -43.65
CA GLU A 118 -2.44 -0.47 -44.75
C GLU A 118 -1.65 -1.27 -45.80
N LYS A 119 -0.72 -2.13 -45.35
CA LYS A 119 0.02 -3.03 -46.22
C LYS A 119 -0.90 -3.98 -47.00
N GLU A 120 -1.91 -4.55 -46.33
CA GLU A 120 -2.90 -5.41 -46.94
C GLU A 120 -3.74 -4.67 -47.98
N TYR A 121 -4.19 -3.45 -47.65
CA TYR A 121 -4.93 -2.59 -48.58
C TYR A 121 -4.14 -2.32 -49.88
N TYR A 122 -2.88 -1.88 -49.76
CA TYR A 122 -2.06 -1.62 -50.94
C TYR A 122 -1.73 -2.89 -51.73
N ARG A 123 -1.51 -4.01 -51.03
CA ARG A 123 -1.28 -5.31 -51.68
C ARG A 123 -2.50 -5.75 -52.49
N ASN A 124 -3.70 -5.66 -51.92
CA ASN A 124 -4.93 -6.04 -52.58
C ASN A 124 -5.20 -5.14 -53.80
N ASN A 125 -4.98 -3.84 -53.67
CA ASN A 125 -5.08 -2.92 -54.79
C ASN A 125 -4.07 -3.28 -55.89
N ALA A 126 -2.80 -3.49 -55.55
CA ALA A 126 -1.77 -3.85 -56.54
C ALA A 126 -2.11 -5.15 -57.28
N LEU A 127 -2.61 -6.16 -56.57
CA LEU A 127 -3.09 -7.40 -57.18
C LEU A 127 -4.25 -7.15 -58.13
N TYR A 128 -5.25 -6.37 -57.72
CA TYR A 128 -6.39 -6.01 -58.56
C TYR A 128 -5.98 -5.28 -59.84
N TRP A 129 -5.10 -4.27 -59.74
CA TRP A 129 -4.59 -3.54 -60.90
C TRP A 129 -3.82 -4.46 -61.84
N ASN A 130 -3.00 -5.37 -61.30
CA ASN A 130 -2.23 -6.33 -62.08
C ASN A 130 -3.16 -7.30 -62.83
N GLU A 131 -4.15 -7.87 -62.16
CA GLU A 131 -5.15 -8.75 -62.77
C GLU A 131 -5.96 -8.02 -63.85
N SER A 132 -6.42 -6.79 -63.57
CA SER A 132 -7.17 -5.98 -64.52
C SER A 132 -6.34 -5.61 -65.75
N PHE A 133 -5.05 -5.33 -65.57
CA PHE A 133 -4.13 -5.02 -66.68
C PHE A 133 -4.00 -6.24 -67.60
N TYR A 134 -3.68 -7.41 -67.05
CA TYR A 134 -3.55 -8.63 -67.85
C TYR A 134 -4.86 -9.04 -68.53
N ASP A 135 -6.02 -8.88 -67.88
CA ASP A 135 -7.31 -9.14 -68.52
C ASP A 135 -7.57 -8.20 -69.69
N THR A 136 -7.29 -6.90 -69.52
CA THR A 136 -7.49 -5.89 -70.57
C THR A 136 -6.51 -6.08 -71.72
N ASP A 137 -5.24 -6.35 -71.43
CA ASP A 137 -4.18 -6.61 -72.39
C ASP A 137 -4.45 -7.88 -73.22
N ASN A 138 -4.89 -8.95 -72.56
CA ASN A 138 -5.32 -10.17 -73.24
C ASN A 138 -6.53 -9.93 -74.17
N LYS A 139 -7.51 -9.14 -73.72
CA LYS A 139 -8.68 -8.77 -74.55
C LYS A 139 -8.28 -7.92 -75.75
N LEU A 140 -7.41 -6.93 -75.56
CA LEU A 140 -6.88 -6.08 -76.64
C LEU A 140 -6.11 -6.93 -77.65
N THR A 141 -5.15 -7.74 -77.19
CA THR A 141 -4.37 -8.64 -78.04
C THR A 141 -5.27 -9.58 -78.85
N ARG A 142 -6.33 -10.12 -78.22
CA ARG A 142 -7.32 -10.97 -78.93
C ARG A 142 -8.10 -10.19 -79.99
N ALA A 143 -8.51 -8.95 -79.69
CA ALA A 143 -9.23 -8.10 -80.64
C ALA A 143 -8.34 -7.68 -81.83
N GLU A 144 -7.08 -7.32 -81.57
CA GLU A 144 -6.09 -6.99 -82.61
C GLU A 144 -5.83 -8.20 -83.53
N ASN A 145 -5.64 -9.39 -82.96
CA ASN A 145 -5.47 -10.61 -83.75
C ASN A 145 -6.68 -10.92 -84.64
N LEU A 146 -7.91 -10.74 -84.12
CA LEU A 146 -9.14 -10.93 -84.92
C LEU A 146 -9.25 -9.89 -86.05
N ASN A 147 -8.99 -8.61 -85.75
CA ASN A 147 -9.00 -7.55 -86.75
C ASN A 147 -7.97 -7.79 -87.86
N PHE A 148 -6.76 -8.25 -87.49
CA PHE A 148 -5.74 -8.63 -88.46
C PHE A 148 -6.20 -9.78 -89.37
N PHE A 149 -6.81 -10.82 -88.80
CA PHE A 149 -7.37 -11.95 -89.56
C PHE A 149 -8.44 -11.50 -90.57
N PHE A 150 -9.40 -10.67 -90.16
CA PHE A 150 -10.42 -10.14 -91.07
C PHE A 150 -9.83 -9.20 -92.14
N GLY A 151 -8.81 -8.41 -91.79
CA GLY A 151 -8.07 -7.60 -92.75
C GLY A 151 -7.47 -8.46 -93.87
N VAL A 152 -6.76 -9.54 -93.50
CA VAL A 152 -6.19 -10.49 -94.46
C VAL A 152 -7.27 -11.14 -95.33
N LEU A 153 -8.39 -11.56 -94.73
CA LEU A 153 -9.52 -12.15 -95.45
C LEU A 153 -10.08 -11.19 -96.52
N MET A 154 -10.34 -9.93 -96.15
CA MET A 154 -10.83 -8.90 -97.06
C MET A 154 -9.87 -8.64 -98.21
N PHE A 155 -8.55 -8.64 -97.96
CA PHE A 155 -7.55 -8.52 -99.03
C PHE A 155 -7.59 -9.71 -99.99
N ILE A 156 -7.69 -10.94 -99.49
CA ILE A 156 -7.79 -12.15 -100.33
C ILE A 156 -9.07 -12.12 -101.18
N GLU A 157 -10.20 -11.74 -100.58
CA GLU A 157 -11.47 -11.59 -101.29
C GLU A 157 -11.38 -10.52 -102.38
N ALA A 158 -10.82 -9.34 -102.07
CA ALA A 158 -10.64 -8.26 -103.03
C ALA A 158 -9.76 -8.67 -104.24
N ILE A 159 -8.65 -9.37 -103.98
CA ILE A 159 -7.80 -9.93 -105.04
C ILE A 159 -8.57 -10.97 -105.86
N SER A 160 -9.35 -11.84 -105.22
CA SER A 160 -10.14 -12.88 -105.91
C SER A 160 -11.20 -12.27 -106.83
N ILE A 161 -11.91 -11.23 -106.37
CA ILE A 161 -12.88 -10.48 -107.18
C ILE A 161 -12.18 -9.76 -108.34
N ALA A 162 -11.04 -9.10 -108.09
CA ALA A 162 -10.27 -8.42 -109.12
C ALA A 162 -9.79 -9.40 -110.21
N MET A 163 -9.33 -10.60 -109.83
CA MET A 163 -8.96 -11.65 -110.77
C MET A 163 -10.15 -12.18 -111.58
N LEU A 164 -11.34 -12.30 -110.97
CA LEU A 164 -12.57 -12.69 -111.67
C LEU A 164 -13.03 -11.62 -112.67
N LEU A 165 -12.86 -10.33 -112.35
CA LEU A 165 -13.19 -9.20 -113.23
C LEU A 165 -12.17 -8.99 -114.36
N TRP A 166 -10.94 -9.51 -114.22
CA TRP A 166 -9.91 -9.43 -115.26
C TRP A 166 -10.16 -10.42 -116.42
N LYS A 167 -11.11 -11.33 -116.28
CA LYS A 167 -11.46 -12.32 -117.31
C LYS A 167 -12.54 -11.81 -118.26
#